data_AF-A0A439UB48-F1
#
_entry.id   AF-A0A439UB48-F1
#
_cell.length_a   1.000
_cell.length_b   1.000
_cell.length_c   1.000
_cell.angle_alpha   90.00
_cell.angle_beta   90.00
_cell.angle_gamma   90.00
#
_symmetry.space_group_name_H-M   'P 1'
#
loop_
_entity.id
_entity.type
_entity.pdbx_description
1 polymer ?
#
loop_
_entity_poly.entity_id
_entity_poly.type
_entity_poly.pdbx_seq_one_letter_code
_entity_poly.pdbx_strand_id
1 'polypeptide(L)'
;MTIDMELGTGNVFADLGLPDAVGRQTKTRLALALNEIVKARKLRQVATAKLLGIPQSKVSALVNYRLDGFSVERLMGFLTLLNRDVEIVIRPSREFEI
;
A
#
# COMPACT_ATOMS: atom_id res chain seq x y z
N MET A 1 -28.39 -22.67 -11.71
CA MET A 1 -27.94 -21.55 -10.88
C MET A 1 -26.82 -20.86 -11.63
N THR A 2 -27.12 -19.76 -12.30
CA THR A 2 -26.13 -18.98 -13.03
C THR A 2 -25.56 -17.97 -12.04
N ILE A 3 -24.27 -18.04 -11.76
CA ILE A 3 -23.58 -17.03 -10.95
C ILE A 3 -23.23 -15.91 -11.92
N ASP A 4 -23.86 -14.75 -11.74
CA ASP A 4 -23.50 -13.55 -12.48
C ASP A 4 -22.13 -13.08 -11.96
N MET A 5 -21.14 -12.96 -12.84
CA MET A 5 -19.78 -12.56 -12.49
C MET A 5 -19.44 -11.31 -13.30
N GLU A 6 -19.28 -10.19 -12.61
CA GLU A 6 -18.83 -8.94 -13.23
C GLU A 6 -17.30 -8.89 -13.32
N LEU A 7 -16.78 -8.39 -14.44
CA LEU A 7 -15.35 -8.22 -14.64
C LEU A 7 -14.87 -7.01 -13.81
N GLY A 8 -14.04 -7.25 -12.79
CA GLY A 8 -13.52 -6.19 -11.93
C GLY A 8 -12.58 -5.24 -12.68
N THR A 9 -12.56 -3.97 -12.26
CA THR A 9 -11.75 -2.90 -12.90
C THR A 9 -10.24 -2.98 -12.56
N GLY A 10 -9.85 -3.99 -11.77
CA GLY A 10 -8.50 -4.11 -11.22
C GLY A 10 -8.28 -3.22 -9.99
N ASN A 11 -9.28 -2.43 -9.58
CA ASN A 11 -9.32 -1.74 -8.31
C ASN A 11 -10.54 -2.18 -7.49
N VAL A 12 -10.32 -3.15 -6.60
CA VAL A 12 -11.37 -3.69 -5.70
C VAL A 12 -12.06 -2.61 -4.86
N PHE A 13 -11.40 -1.49 -4.56
CA PHE A 13 -12.04 -0.39 -3.83
C PHE A 13 -13.03 0.37 -4.71
N ALA A 14 -12.73 0.52 -6.01
CA ALA A 14 -13.65 1.13 -6.97
C ALA A 14 -14.84 0.21 -7.25
N ASP A 15 -14.57 -1.08 -7.43
CA ASP A 15 -15.60 -2.11 -7.64
C ASP A 15 -16.60 -2.17 -6.48
N LEU A 16 -16.14 -1.88 -5.25
CA LEU A 16 -16.98 -1.81 -4.04
C LEU A 16 -17.61 -0.43 -3.78
N GLY A 17 -17.45 0.53 -4.69
CA GLY A 17 -18.01 1.89 -4.54
C GLY A 17 -17.43 2.69 -3.37
N LEU A 18 -16.21 2.34 -2.93
CA LEU A 18 -15.60 2.96 -1.78
C LEU A 18 -14.99 4.33 -2.13
N PRO A 19 -15.10 5.32 -1.23
CA PRO A 19 -14.49 6.63 -1.46
C PRO A 19 -12.97 6.51 -1.49
N ASP A 20 -12.33 7.40 -2.27
CA ASP A 20 -10.87 7.44 -2.47
C ASP A 20 -10.28 6.06 -2.86
N ALA A 21 -10.94 5.37 -3.80
CA ALA A 21 -10.51 4.05 -4.25
C ALA A 21 -9.06 4.03 -4.76
N VAL A 22 -8.61 5.10 -5.44
CA VAL A 22 -7.24 5.22 -5.95
C VAL A 22 -6.24 5.37 -4.80
N GLY A 23 -6.50 6.24 -3.81
CA GLY A 23 -5.65 6.41 -2.65
C GLY A 23 -5.56 5.14 -1.82
N ARG A 24 -6.68 4.44 -1.59
CA ARG A 24 -6.73 3.15 -0.88
C ARG A 24 -5.94 2.06 -1.61
N GLN A 25 -6.07 1.97 -2.93
CA GLN A 25 -5.28 1.03 -3.72
C GLN A 25 -3.79 1.34 -3.62
N THR A 26 -3.41 2.61 -3.74
CA THR A 26 -2.01 3.06 -3.67
C THR A 26 -1.39 2.71 -2.32
N LYS A 27 -2.06 3.06 -1.21
CA LYS A 27 -1.61 2.71 0.14
C LYS A 27 -1.48 1.19 0.33
N THR A 28 -2.47 0.42 -0.13
CA THR A 28 -2.44 -1.04 -0.03
C THR A 28 -1.26 -1.65 -0.77
N ARG A 29 -0.96 -1.19 -1.99
CA ARG A 29 0.20 -1.66 -2.76
C ARG A 29 1.53 -1.34 -2.09
N LEU A 30 1.68 -0.12 -1.54
CA LEU A 30 2.88 0.25 -0.79
C LEU A 30 3.04 -0.56 0.50
N ALA A 31 1.95 -0.74 1.25
CA ALA A 31 1.94 -1.57 2.46
C ALA A 31 2.25 -3.04 2.16
N LEU A 32 1.78 -3.57 1.04
CA LEU A 32 2.12 -4.91 0.58
C LEU A 32 3.63 -5.06 0.36
N ALA A 33 4.23 -4.15 -0.40
CA ALA A 33 5.68 -4.14 -0.63
C ALA A 33 6.48 -4.05 0.69
N LEU A 34 6.04 -3.20 1.62
CA LEU A 34 6.64 -3.09 2.96
C LEU A 34 6.56 -4.41 3.73
N ASN A 35 5.37 -5.03 3.77
CA ASN A 35 5.12 -6.27 4.50
C ASN A 35 5.92 -7.44 3.91
N GLU A 36 6.09 -7.49 2.59
CA GLU A 36 6.95 -8.47 1.93
C GLU A 36 8.41 -8.34 2.34
N ILE A 37 8.94 -7.11 2.44
CA ILE A 37 10.31 -6.88 2.89
C ILE A 37 10.49 -7.27 4.37
N VAL A 38 9.56 -6.88 5.22
CA VAL A 38 9.55 -7.24 6.65
C VAL A 38 9.55 -8.77 6.81
N LYS A 39 8.71 -9.46 6.03
CA LYS A 39 8.62 -10.93 6.02
C LYS A 39 9.90 -11.58 5.49
N ALA A 40 10.44 -11.10 4.37
CA ALA A 40 11.66 -11.63 3.76
C ALA A 40 12.87 -11.50 4.70
N ARG A 41 12.96 -10.38 5.43
CA ARG A 41 14.01 -10.14 6.44
C ARG A 41 13.74 -10.80 7.79
N LYS A 42 12.60 -11.51 7.94
CA LYS A 42 12.17 -12.16 9.20
C LYS A 42 12.18 -11.20 10.40
N LEU A 43 11.84 -9.93 10.16
CA LEU A 43 11.85 -8.91 11.20
C LEU A 43 10.65 -9.08 12.13
N ARG A 44 10.90 -9.13 13.43
CA ARG A 44 9.84 -9.05 14.45
C ARG A 44 9.29 -7.63 14.50
N GLN A 45 8.02 -7.47 14.88
CA GLN A 45 7.37 -6.16 14.93
C GLN A 45 8.13 -5.12 15.75
N VAL A 46 8.75 -5.52 16.88
CA VAL A 46 9.56 -4.64 17.72
C VAL A 46 10.83 -4.15 17.00
N ALA A 47 11.47 -5.03 16.20
CA ALA A 47 12.65 -4.65 15.42
C ALA A 47 12.25 -3.70 14.28
N THR A 48 11.14 -4.01 13.59
CA THR A 48 10.56 -3.13 12.56
C THR A 48 10.18 -1.77 13.14
N ALA A 49 9.62 -1.72 14.34
CA ALA A 49 9.25 -0.48 15.03
C ALA A 49 10.46 0.43 15.26
N LYS A 50 11.56 -0.16 15.74
CA LYS A 50 12.83 0.55 15.93
C LYS A 50 13.40 1.06 14.59
N LEU A 51 13.41 0.22 13.57
CA LEU A 51 13.96 0.56 12.26
C LEU A 51 13.15 1.64 11.54
N LEU A 52 11.81 1.59 11.64
CA LEU A 52 10.91 2.58 11.03
C LEU A 52 10.67 3.82 11.91
N GLY A 53 11.21 3.85 13.14
CA GLY A 53 11.01 4.97 14.08
C GLY A 53 9.55 5.19 14.47
N ILE A 54 8.75 4.13 14.60
CA ILE A 54 7.31 4.21 14.95
C ILE A 54 6.94 3.26 16.10
N PRO A 55 5.84 3.53 16.81
CA PRO A 55 5.34 2.60 17.84
C PRO A 55 5.04 1.21 17.27
N GLN A 56 5.22 0.16 18.08
CA GLN A 56 4.89 -1.22 17.69
C GLN A 56 3.41 -1.37 17.28
N SER A 57 2.49 -0.62 17.91
CA SER A 57 1.07 -0.62 17.54
C SER A 57 0.84 -0.15 16.09
N LYS A 58 1.62 0.84 15.61
CA LYS A 58 1.59 1.29 14.21
C LYS A 58 2.18 0.23 13.28
N VAL A 59 3.25 -0.48 13.68
CA VAL A 59 3.75 -1.64 12.90
C VAL A 59 2.68 -2.72 12.79
N SER A 60 2.00 -3.05 13.88
CA SER A 60 0.90 -4.02 13.87
C SER A 60 -0.24 -3.56 12.95
N ALA A 61 -0.59 -2.27 12.94
CA ALA A 61 -1.57 -1.73 12.00
C ALA A 61 -1.12 -1.88 10.52
N LEU A 62 0.15 -1.59 10.21
CA LEU A 62 0.73 -1.75 8.88
C LEU A 62 0.70 -3.21 8.40
N VAL A 63 1.09 -4.15 9.26
CA VAL A 63 1.09 -5.60 8.95
C VAL A 63 -0.31 -6.13 8.69
N ASN A 64 -1.32 -5.58 9.38
CA ASN A 64 -2.72 -5.96 9.22
C ASN A 64 -3.49 -5.08 8.22
N TYR A 65 -2.80 -4.29 7.38
CA TYR A 65 -3.41 -3.41 6.38
C TYR A 65 -4.45 -2.41 6.92
N ARG A 66 -4.31 -2.00 8.19
CA ARG A 66 -5.07 -0.88 8.78
C ARG A 66 -4.36 0.43 8.49
N LEU A 67 -4.65 1.00 7.32
CA LEU A 67 -3.84 2.06 6.70
C LEU A 67 -4.39 3.48 6.86
N ASP A 68 -5.53 3.68 7.54
CA ASP A 68 -6.16 5.01 7.69
C ASP A 68 -5.22 6.03 8.34
N GLY A 69 -4.36 5.58 9.25
CA GLY A 69 -3.37 6.41 9.94
C GLY A 69 -2.02 6.56 9.22
N PHE A 70 -1.92 6.22 7.93
CA PHE A 70 -0.71 6.34 7.13
C PHE A 70 -0.97 7.15 5.85
N SER A 71 -0.11 8.13 5.57
CA SER A 71 -0.07 8.79 4.27
C SER A 71 0.73 7.95 3.27
N VAL A 72 0.50 8.19 1.98
CA VAL A 72 1.29 7.57 0.88
C VAL A 72 2.77 7.93 1.03
N GLU A 73 3.06 9.21 1.26
CA GLU A 73 4.41 9.72 1.51
C GLU A 73 5.13 8.95 2.64
N ARG A 74 4.43 8.71 3.76
CA ARG A 74 5.03 8.01 4.90
C ARG A 74 5.34 6.54 4.57
N LEU A 75 4.48 5.87 3.79
CA LEU A 75 4.73 4.51 3.34
C LEU A 75 5.92 4.45 2.37
N MET A 76 6.05 5.42 1.47
CA MET A 76 7.23 5.54 0.59
C MET A 76 8.50 5.77 1.41
N GLY A 77 8.47 6.65 2.40
CA GLY A 77 9.62 6.87 3.30
C GLY A 77 10.04 5.61 4.06
N PHE A 78 9.09 4.75 4.47
CA PHE A 78 9.42 3.45 5.07
C PHE A 78 10.11 2.49 4.10
N LEU A 79 9.75 2.53 2.81
CA LEU A 79 10.42 1.71 1.79
C LEU A 79 11.88 2.14 1.66
N THR A 80 12.14 3.45 1.65
CA THR A 80 13.51 4.01 1.63
C THR A 80 14.31 3.61 2.87
N LEU A 81 13.73 3.68 4.08
CA LEU A 81 14.38 3.21 5.31
C LEU A 81 14.70 1.71 5.28
N LEU A 82 13.99 0.95 4.47
CA LEU A 82 14.22 -0.47 4.21
C LEU A 82 15.12 -0.71 3.00
N ASN A 83 15.92 0.26 2.56
CA ASN A 83 16.83 0.19 1.41
C ASN A 83 16.11 -0.21 0.11
N ARG A 84 14.97 0.43 -0.17
CA ARG A 84 14.30 0.36 -1.45
C ARG A 84 14.26 1.75 -2.09
N ASP A 85 14.59 1.78 -3.37
CA ASP A 85 14.38 2.96 -4.19
C ASP A 85 12.92 3.04 -4.59
N VAL A 86 12.37 4.25 -4.58
CA VAL A 86 10.99 4.55 -4.98
C VAL A 86 11.06 5.50 -6.15
N GLU A 87 10.64 5.02 -7.32
CA GLU A 87 10.56 5.83 -8.54
C GLU A 87 9.11 6.26 -8.79
N ILE A 88 8.89 7.56 -8.97
CA ILE A 88 7.59 8.11 -9.36
C ILE A 88 7.69 8.49 -10.84
N VAL A 89 6.95 7.75 -11.69
CA VAL A 89 6.97 7.97 -13.14
C VAL A 89 5.69 8.71 -13.56
N ILE A 90 5.87 9.90 -14.14
CA ILE A 90 4.78 10.72 -14.69
C ILE A 90 4.71 10.44 -16.19
N ARG A 91 3.51 10.12 -16.71
CA ARG A 91 3.24 9.87 -18.13
C ARG A 91 1.96 10.58 -18.57
N PRO A 92 1.80 10.89 -19.86
CA PRO A 92 0.53 11.37 -20.39
C PRO A 92 -0.61 10.39 -20.02
N SER A 93 -1.76 10.93 -19.63
CA SER A 93 -2.97 10.10 -19.45
C SER A 93 -3.44 9.59 -20.81
N ARG A 94 -3.93 8.35 -20.86
CA ARG A 94 -4.48 7.74 -22.09
C ARG A 94 -5.69 8.49 -22.65
N GLU A 95 -6.29 9.40 -21.90
CA GLU A 95 -7.45 10.20 -22.33
C GLU A 95 -7.09 11.53 -23.03
N PHE A 96 -5.80 11.86 -23.17
CA PHE A 96 -5.41 13.05 -23.96
C PHE A 96 -5.28 12.69 -25.44
N GLU A 97 -6.42 12.58 -26.13
CA GLU A 97 -6.51 12.83 -27.57
C GLU A 97 -7.06 14.25 -27.76
N ILE A 98 -6.33 15.11 -28.49
CA ILE A 98 -6.76 16.45 -28.93
C ILE A 98 -7.32 16.33 -30.35
#